data_AF-A0A378FXC7-F1
#
_entry.id   AF-A0A378FXC7-F1
#
_cell.length_a   1.000
_cell.length_b   1.000
_cell.length_c   1.000
_cell.angle_alpha   90.00
_cell.angle_beta   90.00
_cell.angle_gamma   90.00
#
_symmetry.space_group_name_H-M   'P 1'
#
loop_
_entity.id
_entity.type
_entity.pdbx_description
1 polymer ?
#
loop_
_entity_poly.entity_id
_entity_poly.type
_entity_poly.pdbx_seq_one_letter_code
_entity_poly.pdbx_strand_id
1 'polypeptide(L)'
;MEIQAHPWDFCEENNETVDIVKSFRSDNVKYVYSVPHTFFYDKGVGDVASMLRYAGSDLSHVLIADTRNHTKHCRYIVNPPGVDAWCTST
;
A
#
# COMPACT_ATOMS: atom_id res chain seq x y z
N MET A 1 -7.13 -15.99 1.41
CA MET A 1 -5.90 -15.38 0.86
C MET A 1 -6.19 -13.91 0.64
N GLU A 2 -5.23 -13.04 0.93
CA GLU A 2 -5.39 -11.60 0.80
C GLU A 2 -4.34 -11.02 -0.14
N ILE A 3 -4.75 -10.04 -0.94
CA ILE A 3 -3.90 -9.32 -1.88
C ILE A 3 -4.00 -7.83 -1.54
N GLN A 4 -2.86 -7.15 -1.54
CA GLN A 4 -2.78 -5.71 -1.31
C GLN A 4 -2.08 -5.03 -2.46
N ALA A 5 -2.40 -3.75 -2.65
CA ALA A 5 -1.54 -2.86 -3.42
C ALA A 5 -0.27 -2.62 -2.60
N HIS A 6 0.91 -2.83 -3.19
CA HIS A 6 2.18 -2.69 -2.49
C HIS A 6 3.19 -1.93 -3.37
N PRO A 7 3.96 -1.00 -2.80
CA PRO A 7 5.04 -0.31 -3.51
C PRO A 7 6.01 -1.31 -4.15
N TRP A 8 6.33 -1.10 -5.43
CA TRP A 8 7.28 -1.94 -6.19
C TRP A 8 6.86 -3.40 -6.43
N ASP A 9 5.60 -3.76 -6.15
CA ASP A 9 5.05 -5.08 -6.50
C ASP A 9 4.37 -5.04 -7.88
N PHE A 10 3.77 -6.17 -8.29
CA PHE A 10 3.08 -6.31 -9.58
C PHE A 10 1.95 -5.29 -9.79
N CYS A 11 1.22 -4.94 -8.73
CA CYS A 11 0.18 -3.92 -8.77
C CYS A 11 0.35 -2.97 -7.58
N GLU A 12 0.53 -1.69 -7.90
CA GLU A 12 0.87 -0.67 -6.93
C GLU A 12 -0.35 0.19 -6.54
N GLU A 13 -1.40 0.20 -7.36
CA GLU A 13 -2.56 1.08 -7.19
C GLU A 13 -3.77 0.34 -6.59
N ASN A 14 -4.56 1.06 -5.78
CA ASN A 14 -5.71 0.50 -5.05
C ASN A 14 -6.75 -0.13 -5.98
N ASN A 15 -7.27 0.64 -6.94
CA ASN A 15 -8.41 0.18 -7.76
C ASN A 15 -8.01 -0.97 -8.69
N GLU A 16 -6.83 -0.90 -9.28
CA GLU A 16 -6.30 -1.96 -10.13
C GLU A 16 -6.13 -3.28 -9.36
N THR A 17 -5.62 -3.20 -8.12
CA THR A 17 -5.50 -4.40 -7.27
C THR A 17 -6.87 -4.97 -6.89
N VAL A 18 -7.82 -4.10 -6.57
CA VAL A 18 -9.21 -4.51 -6.28
C VAL A 18 -9.85 -5.19 -7.50
N ASP A 19 -9.61 -4.69 -8.71
CA ASP A 19 -10.10 -5.31 -9.95
C ASP A 19 -9.48 -6.69 -10.18
N ILE A 20 -8.19 -6.87 -9.88
CA ILE A 20 -7.54 -8.18 -9.89
C ILE A 20 -8.24 -9.14 -8.93
N VAL A 21 -8.47 -8.73 -7.68
CA VAL A 21 -9.18 -9.56 -6.68
C VAL A 21 -10.58 -9.94 -7.17
N LYS A 22 -11.35 -8.98 -7.68
CA LYS A 22 -12.70 -9.20 -8.22
C LYS A 22 -12.71 -10.15 -9.41
N SER A 23 -11.67 -10.11 -10.25
CA SER A 23 -11.56 -10.97 -11.43
C SER A 23 -11.52 -12.47 -11.10
N PHE A 24 -11.02 -12.84 -9.92
CA PHE A 24 -10.97 -14.23 -9.45
C PHE A 24 -12.35 -14.80 -9.10
N ARG A 25 -13.36 -13.96 -8.85
CA ARG A 25 -14.75 -14.36 -8.53
C ARG A 25 -14.82 -15.45 -7.46
N SER A 26 -14.00 -15.32 -6.41
CA SER A 26 -13.86 -16.34 -5.36
C SER A 26 -13.96 -15.71 -3.99
N ASP A 27 -14.71 -16.35 -3.09
CA ASP A 27 -14.79 -15.93 -1.69
C ASP A 27 -13.48 -16.16 -0.92
N ASN A 28 -12.56 -16.94 -1.47
CA ASN A 28 -11.27 -17.27 -0.84
C ASN A 28 -10.17 -16.25 -1.14
N VAL A 29 -10.40 -15.30 -2.05
CA VAL A 29 -9.44 -14.26 -2.44
C VAL A 29 -10.07 -12.91 -2.12
N LYS A 30 -9.42 -12.15 -1.23
CA LYS A 30 -9.92 -10.86 -0.76
C LYS A 30 -8.86 -9.77 -0.86
N TYR A 31 -9.30 -8.54 -0.78
CA TYR A 31 -8.45 -7.36 -0.76
C TYR A 31 -8.13 -6.98 0.69
N VAL A 32 -6.88 -6.60 0.96
CA VAL A 32 -6.47 -5.97 2.21
C VAL A 32 -5.89 -4.59 1.91
N TYR A 33 -6.41 -3.58 2.60
CA TYR A 33 -6.01 -2.20 2.40
C TYR A 33 -4.90 -1.81 3.36
N SER A 34 -3.79 -1.27 2.86
CA SER A 34 -2.64 -0.84 3.68
C SER A 34 -2.45 0.67 3.63
N VAL A 35 -2.72 1.34 4.74
CA VAL A 35 -2.57 2.80 4.89
C VAL A 35 -1.17 3.30 4.50
N PRO A 36 -0.05 2.70 4.98
CA PRO A 36 1.28 3.19 4.63
C PRO A 36 1.61 3.01 3.14
N HIS A 37 1.05 1.98 2.50
CA HIS A 37 1.23 1.76 1.06
C HIS A 37 0.47 2.80 0.27
N THR A 38 -0.79 3.07 0.63
CA THR A 38 -1.54 4.17 0.00
C THR A 38 -0.79 5.47 0.10
N PHE A 39 -0.26 5.83 1.27
CA PHE A 39 0.54 7.03 1.39
C PHE A 39 1.76 7.09 0.45
N PHE A 40 2.31 5.93 0.07
CA PHE A 40 3.38 5.83 -0.91
C PHE A 40 2.90 6.15 -2.34
N TYR A 41 1.92 5.41 -2.86
CA TYR A 41 1.50 5.55 -4.28
C TYR A 41 0.54 6.72 -4.53
N ASP A 42 -0.26 7.10 -3.54
CA ASP A 42 -1.31 8.14 -3.64
C ASP A 42 -0.74 9.57 -3.57
N LYS A 43 0.59 9.73 -3.39
CA LYS A 43 1.30 11.02 -3.40
C LYS A 43 0.72 12.10 -2.47
N GLY A 44 -0.04 11.69 -1.45
CA GLY A 44 -0.65 12.57 -0.46
C GLY A 44 -2.04 13.14 -0.80
N VAL A 45 -2.76 12.59 -1.79
CA VAL A 45 -4.16 12.97 -2.07
C VAL A 45 -5.07 12.57 -0.90
N GLY A 46 -4.87 11.36 -0.37
CA GLY A 46 -5.53 10.84 0.82
C GLY A 46 -7.00 10.51 0.64
N ASP A 47 -7.48 10.16 -0.57
CA ASP A 47 -8.89 9.78 -0.79
C ASP A 47 -9.19 8.34 -0.36
N VAL A 48 -8.84 8.03 0.89
CA VAL A 48 -9.02 6.72 1.55
C VAL A 48 -10.49 6.29 1.49
N ALA A 49 -11.41 7.22 1.70
CA ALA A 49 -12.83 6.92 1.77
C ALA A 49 -13.36 6.39 0.43
N SER A 50 -12.93 6.96 -0.70
CA SER A 50 -13.28 6.46 -2.03
C SER A 50 -12.67 5.08 -2.29
N MET A 51 -11.41 4.88 -1.92
CA MET A 51 -10.70 3.61 -2.08
C MET A 51 -11.37 2.45 -1.33
N LEU A 52 -11.74 2.66 -0.06
CA LEU A 52 -12.43 1.66 0.75
C LEU A 52 -13.84 1.35 0.21
N ARG A 53 -14.57 2.37 -0.25
CA ARG A 53 -15.88 2.18 -0.90
C ARG A 53 -15.76 1.39 -2.19
N TYR A 54 -14.70 1.61 -2.97
CA TYR A 54 -14.45 0.90 -4.21
C TYR A 54 -14.15 -0.59 -3.98
N ALA A 55 -13.39 -0.91 -2.92
CA ALA A 55 -13.14 -2.29 -2.49
C ALA A 55 -14.43 -3.01 -2.06
N GLY A 56 -15.33 -2.31 -1.38
CA GLY A 56 -16.67 -2.82 -1.06
C GLY A 56 -16.63 -4.13 -0.27
N SER A 57 -17.41 -5.13 -0.71
CA SER A 57 -17.50 -6.45 -0.05
C SER A 57 -16.26 -7.34 -0.21
N ASP A 58 -15.29 -6.92 -1.03
CA ASP A 58 -14.03 -7.65 -1.21
C ASP A 58 -12.95 -7.19 -0.24
N LEU A 59 -13.18 -6.10 0.50
CA LEU A 59 -12.32 -5.67 1.60
C LEU A 59 -12.47 -6.61 2.79
N SER A 60 -11.37 -7.25 3.19
CA SER A 60 -11.31 -8.15 4.34
C SER A 60 -10.76 -7.48 5.59
N HIS A 61 -9.64 -6.76 5.44
CA HIS A 61 -8.92 -6.12 6.55
C HIS A 61 -8.33 -4.77 6.14
N VAL A 62 -7.97 -3.99 7.16
CA VAL A 62 -7.24 -2.73 7.02
C VAL A 62 -5.98 -2.80 7.89
N LEU A 63 -4.81 -2.61 7.27
CA LEU A 63 -3.54 -2.48 7.96
C LEU A 63 -3.27 -1.01 8.25
N ILE A 64 -3.22 -0.68 9.54
CA ILE A 64 -2.97 0.68 10.03
C ILE A 64 -1.58 0.71 10.64
N ALA A 65 -0.69 1.50 10.05
CA ALA A 65 0.64 1.79 10.54
C ALA A 65 1.08 3.17 10.06
N ASP A 66 2.02 3.79 10.79
CA ASP A 66 2.66 5.00 10.32
C ASP A 66 3.81 4.67 9.35
N THR A 67 4.23 5.66 8.58
CA THR A 67 5.44 5.58 7.76
C THR A 67 6.01 6.97 7.53
N ARG A 68 7.31 7.05 7.25
CA ARG A 68 7.95 8.32 6.88
C ARG A 68 7.63 8.66 5.42
N ASN A 69 7.54 9.96 5.12
CA ASN A 69 7.38 10.43 3.74
C ASN A 69 8.60 10.10 2.89
N HIS A 70 8.44 9.11 2.01
CA HIS A 70 9.47 8.58 1.11
C HIS A 70 9.97 9.60 0.07
N THR A 71 9.23 10.67 -0.20
CA THR A 71 9.67 11.76 -1.10
C THR A 71 10.67 12.71 -0.46
N LYS A 72 10.87 12.62 0.87
CA LYS A 72 11.87 13.42 1.57
C LYS A 72 13.23 12.72 1.53
N HIS A 73 14.28 13.51 1.41
CA HIS A 73 15.66 13.01 1.40
C HIS A 73 15.94 12.14 2.63
N CYS A 74 16.76 11.10 2.46
CA CYS A 74 17.22 10.19 3.53
C CYS A 74 16.12 9.38 4.23
N ARG A 75 15.11 8.92 3.48
CA ARG A 75 14.01 8.09 3.99
C ARG A 75 14.00 6.73 3.28
N TYR A 76 14.97 5.89 3.65
CA TYR A 76 15.07 4.51 3.15
C TYR A 76 14.40 3.54 4.12
N ILE A 77 13.58 2.64 3.59
CA ILE A 77 13.17 1.43 4.30
C ILE A 77 14.29 0.41 4.05
N VAL A 78 14.98 -0.01 5.11
CA VAL A 78 16.13 -0.93 5.02
C VAL A 78 15.85 -2.16 5.88
N ASN A 79 16.15 -3.33 5.33
CA ASN A 79 16.05 -4.62 6.02
C ASN A 79 17.37 -5.39 5.79
N PRO A 80 18.14 -5.78 6.83
CA PRO A 80 17.77 -5.78 8.26
C PRO A 80 17.63 -4.39 8.86
N PRO A 81 16.74 -4.22 9.86
CA PRO A 81 16.64 -2.97 10.61
C PRO A 81 17.97 -2.69 11.32
N GLY A 82 18.48 -1.46 11.20
CA GLY A 82 19.77 -1.05 11.79
C GLY A 82 20.91 -0.84 10.79
N VAL A 83 20.66 -1.04 9.49
CA VAL A 83 21.61 -0.60 8.45
C VAL A 83 21.70 0.91 8.45
N ASP A 84 22.91 1.41 8.70
CA ASP A 84 23.21 2.84 8.72
C ASP A 84 23.45 3.34 7.28
N ALA A 85 22.35 3.53 6.55
CA ALA A 85 22.37 4.11 5.22
C ALA A 85 22.51 5.64 5.36
N TRP A 86 23.73 6.09 5.70
CA TRP A 86 24.06 7.50 5.81
C TRP A 86 23.82 8.20 4.49
N CYS A 87 22.97 9.21 4.55
CA CYS A 87 22.56 9.99 3.41
C CYS A 87 23.21 11.36 3.59
N THR A 88 24.35 11.54 2.91
CA THR A 88 25.18 12.74 3.02
C THR A 88 24.45 13.91 2.38
N SER A 89 24.27 14.99 3.14
CA SER A 89 23.83 16.28 2.59
C SER A 89 24.93 16.84 1.69
N THR A 90 24.74 16.77 0.38
CA THR A 90 25.41 17.67 -0.57
C THR A 90 24.59 18.92 -0.77
#